data_AF-A0A846E0A1-F1
#
_entry.id   AF-A0A846E0A1-F1
#
_cell.length_a   1.000
_cell.length_b   1.000
_cell.length_c   1.000
_cell.angle_alpha   90.00
_cell.angle_beta   90.00
_cell.angle_gamma   90.00
#
_symmetry.space_group_name_H-M   'P 1'
#
loop_
_entity.id
_entity.type
_entity.pdbx_description
1 polymer ?
#
loop_
_entity_poly.entity_id
_entity_poly.type
_entity_poly.pdbx_seq_one_letter_code
_entity_poly.pdbx_strand_id
1 'polypeptide(L)'
;MVDTNLPVAFRLQDPRTGSHFWTASSTEANNLVTAGWKFQSVPFAVNPQDSFTSNIYRLYNSTTGDHLLTASEEERSSAIAQGYIDEGIAFTAYTTPSPGLEEVYRLFSPLGTDRLYTTSEQERFRWEKLGYQFEGVAFYAPSFPSDSTITPVVDYQQFLRYQNPAASTPSDTINGLPLAQLFDENYYLSQIPDVASAVRNGDFLSGYQHFITFGWNEGRNPSILFDENYYRSRYSDVDLAIANNTISSGLAHFLNFGHQEQRNPSEAFSQSDYLTNNPDVAAAVNNGSLQSAFQHYITFGADEGRLPDLFLYNEADYLQHNPDVANAIASDVFADGYEHFVNFGQTEKRVPSSLYNETMYLGLNSDVANAVANGTFKSGFQHYELFGRFEERLI
;
A
#
# COMPACT_ATOMS: atom_id res chain seq x y z
N MET A 1 13.52 3.66 21.75
CA MET A 1 13.34 2.35 22.41
C MET A 1 13.09 1.33 21.33
N VAL A 2 13.60 0.11 21.49
CA VAL A 2 13.43 -0.97 20.52
C VAL A 2 11.94 -1.28 20.41
N ASP A 3 11.39 -1.14 19.22
CA ASP A 3 9.97 -1.30 18.91
C ASP A 3 9.67 -2.79 18.67
N THR A 4 9.87 -3.57 19.73
CA THR A 4 9.39 -4.95 19.85
C THR A 4 7.97 -4.86 20.41
N ASN A 5 6.99 -5.40 19.67
CA ASN A 5 5.56 -5.44 20.01
C ASN A 5 4.72 -4.30 19.40
N LEU A 6 4.81 -4.13 18.09
CA LEU A 6 3.78 -3.37 17.36
C LEU A 6 2.44 -4.10 17.42
N PRO A 7 1.30 -3.39 17.30
CA PRO A 7 -0.03 -4.00 17.33
C PRO A 7 -0.40 -4.73 16.03
N VAL A 8 0.60 -5.10 15.23
CA VAL A 8 0.45 -5.79 13.94
C VAL A 8 1.55 -6.82 13.74
N ALA A 9 1.26 -7.90 13.02
CA ALA A 9 2.25 -8.86 12.57
C ALA A 9 2.58 -8.62 11.09
N PHE A 10 3.83 -8.32 10.77
CA PHE A 10 4.32 -8.23 9.40
C PHE A 10 4.54 -9.63 8.82
N ARG A 11 4.13 -9.82 7.57
CA ARG A 11 4.50 -10.97 6.74
C ARG A 11 5.57 -10.55 5.76
N LEU A 12 6.72 -11.21 5.81
CA LEU A 12 7.79 -11.09 4.83
C LEU A 12 7.98 -12.42 4.12
N GLN A 13 8.47 -12.38 2.89
CA GLN A 13 8.77 -13.55 2.07
C GLN A 13 10.21 -13.49 1.58
N ASP A 14 10.93 -14.60 1.70
CA ASP A 14 12.22 -14.77 1.07
C ASP A 14 12.00 -15.08 -0.42
N PRO A 15 12.38 -14.20 -1.37
CA PRO A 15 12.17 -14.45 -2.79
C PRO A 15 13.00 -15.64 -3.32
N ARG A 16 14.00 -16.11 -2.56
CA ARG A 16 14.88 -17.22 -2.95
C ARG A 16 14.27 -18.57 -2.65
N THR A 17 13.55 -18.69 -1.53
CA THR A 17 13.00 -19.96 -1.04
C THR A 17 11.48 -20.01 -1.08
N GLY A 18 10.82 -18.85 -1.16
CA GLY A 18 9.36 -18.71 -1.00
C GLY A 18 8.88 -18.79 0.44
N SER A 19 9.78 -19.06 1.40
CA SER A 19 9.45 -19.15 2.83
C SER A 19 9.04 -17.80 3.38
N HIS A 20 8.14 -17.84 4.35
CA HIS A 20 7.64 -16.64 4.99
C HIS A 20 8.18 -16.47 6.41
N PHE A 21 8.13 -15.23 6.87
CA PHE A 21 8.53 -14.83 8.21
C PHE A 21 7.51 -13.87 8.79
N TRP A 22 7.20 -14.06 10.08
CA TRP A 22 6.24 -13.23 10.81
C TRP A 22 6.89 -12.57 12.02
N THR A 23 6.65 -11.27 12.14
CA THR A 23 7.17 -10.50 13.27
C THR A 23 6.31 -9.29 13.59
N ALA A 24 6.19 -8.97 14.88
CA ALA A 24 5.69 -7.68 15.34
C ALA A 24 6.83 -6.72 15.72
N SER A 25 8.08 -7.04 15.34
CA SER A 25 9.23 -6.18 15.50
C SER A 25 9.55 -5.47 14.21
N SER A 26 9.45 -4.14 14.25
CA SER A 26 9.84 -3.27 13.15
C SER A 26 11.31 -3.42 12.76
N THR A 27 12.16 -3.54 13.77
CA THR A 27 13.61 -3.73 13.59
C THR A 27 13.92 -5.03 12.87
N GLU A 28 13.24 -6.12 13.25
CA GLU A 28 13.43 -7.42 12.62
C GLU A 28 12.96 -7.42 11.15
N ALA A 29 11.80 -6.83 10.88
CA ALA A 29 11.29 -6.67 9.51
C ALA A 29 12.27 -5.86 8.63
N ASN A 30 12.78 -4.73 9.13
CA ASN A 30 13.77 -3.90 8.41
C ASN A 30 15.07 -4.64 8.11
N ASN A 31 15.57 -5.40 9.09
CA ASN A 31 16.78 -6.19 8.91
C ASN A 31 16.60 -7.25 7.82
N LEU A 32 15.44 -7.91 7.77
CA LEU A 32 15.11 -8.88 6.73
C LEU A 32 14.98 -8.24 5.35
N VAL A 33 14.30 -7.09 5.24
CA VAL A 33 14.21 -6.33 3.99
C VAL A 33 15.60 -5.92 3.50
N THR A 34 16.44 -5.41 4.40
CA THR A 34 17.84 -5.07 4.09
C THR A 34 18.63 -6.30 3.63
N ALA A 35 18.32 -7.48 4.18
CA ALA A 35 18.89 -8.76 3.77
C ALA A 35 18.28 -9.34 2.48
N GLY A 36 17.39 -8.60 1.81
CA GLY A 36 16.81 -8.95 0.51
C GLY A 36 15.45 -9.65 0.56
N TRP A 37 14.83 -9.78 1.73
CA TRP A 37 13.46 -10.28 1.84
C TRP A 37 12.46 -9.25 1.30
N LYS A 38 11.31 -9.74 0.84
CA LYS A 38 10.22 -8.90 0.36
C LYS A 38 9.15 -8.79 1.44
N PHE A 39 8.82 -7.57 1.81
CA PHE A 39 7.60 -7.31 2.55
C PHE A 39 6.39 -7.75 1.70
N GLN A 40 5.43 -8.44 2.32
CA GLN A 40 4.26 -9.01 1.65
C GLN A 40 2.98 -8.30 2.09
N SER A 41 2.67 -8.34 3.39
CA SER A 41 1.43 -7.76 3.93
C SER A 41 1.46 -7.69 5.47
N VAL A 42 0.41 -7.13 6.07
CA VAL A 42 0.06 -7.33 7.48
C VAL A 42 -1.22 -8.15 7.55
N PRO A 43 -1.11 -9.49 7.70
CA PRO A 43 -2.28 -10.36 7.62
C PRO A 43 -3.20 -10.24 8.84
N PHE A 44 -2.73 -9.74 9.98
CA PHE A 44 -3.54 -9.58 11.19
C PHE A 44 -2.91 -8.63 12.21
N ALA A 45 -3.79 -8.04 13.03
CA ALA A 45 -3.40 -7.27 14.21
C ALA A 45 -2.99 -8.19 15.36
N VAL A 46 -2.18 -7.66 16.26
CA VAL A 46 -1.81 -8.28 17.54
C VAL A 46 -2.02 -7.26 18.65
N ASN A 47 -2.26 -7.68 19.89
CA ASN A 47 -2.56 -6.74 20.97
C ASN A 47 -1.64 -6.96 22.19
N PRO A 48 -0.39 -6.48 22.12
CA PRO A 48 0.63 -6.76 23.12
C PRO A 48 0.38 -6.12 24.49
N GLN A 49 -0.57 -5.19 24.58
CA GLN A 49 -0.93 -4.52 25.83
C GLN A 49 -2.20 -5.10 26.47
N ASP A 50 -2.87 -6.03 25.81
CA ASP A 50 -4.06 -6.68 26.36
C ASP A 50 -3.69 -7.90 27.20
N SER A 51 -4.08 -7.85 28.47
CA SER A 51 -3.89 -8.93 29.45
C SER A 51 -4.59 -10.24 29.11
N PHE A 52 -5.53 -10.26 28.16
CA PHE A 52 -6.22 -11.46 27.69
C PHE A 52 -5.47 -12.19 26.56
N THR A 53 -4.32 -11.66 26.12
CA THR A 53 -3.50 -12.30 25.09
C THR A 53 -2.46 -13.25 25.69
N SER A 54 -2.10 -14.27 24.91
CA SER A 54 -1.09 -15.27 25.25
C SER A 54 0.14 -15.09 24.35
N ASN A 55 1.31 -15.53 24.82
CA ASN A 55 2.52 -15.54 24.00
C ASN A 55 2.36 -16.42 22.77
N ILE A 56 2.82 -15.93 21.62
CA ILE A 56 3.01 -16.69 20.40
C ILE A 56 4.50 -16.88 20.21
N TYR A 57 4.93 -18.13 20.32
CA TYR A 57 6.31 -18.54 20.15
C TYR A 57 6.63 -18.76 18.69
N ARG A 58 7.82 -18.36 18.25
CA ARG A 58 8.35 -18.65 16.91
C ARG A 58 9.51 -19.63 16.99
N LEU A 59 9.40 -20.69 16.21
CA LEU A 59 10.36 -21.78 16.19
C LEU A 59 10.85 -21.98 14.76
N TYR A 60 12.16 -22.08 14.58
CA TYR A 60 12.80 -22.17 13.27
C TYR A 60 13.41 -23.55 13.01
N ASN A 61 13.11 -24.13 11.85
CA ASN A 61 13.77 -25.33 11.37
C ASN A 61 14.90 -24.97 10.39
N SER A 62 16.14 -25.05 10.85
CA SER A 62 17.32 -24.73 10.03
C SER A 62 17.56 -25.66 8.82
N THR A 63 16.93 -26.85 8.79
CA THR A 63 17.05 -27.79 7.67
C THR A 63 16.08 -27.46 6.55
N THR A 64 14.83 -27.11 6.89
CA THR A 64 13.77 -26.88 5.89
C THR A 64 13.51 -25.40 5.61
N GLY A 65 13.95 -24.50 6.49
CA GLY A 65 13.63 -23.08 6.43
C GLY A 65 12.28 -22.70 7.04
N ASP A 66 11.54 -23.67 7.59
CA ASP A 66 10.19 -23.48 8.12
C ASP A 66 10.18 -22.68 9.44
N HIS A 67 9.15 -21.86 9.62
CA HIS A 67 8.86 -21.17 10.88
C HIS A 67 7.49 -21.59 11.41
N LEU A 68 7.49 -22.16 12.61
CA LEU A 68 6.28 -22.49 13.36
C LEU A 68 5.97 -21.37 14.35
N LEU A 69 4.78 -20.79 14.22
CA LEU A 69 4.14 -19.96 15.24
C LEU A 69 3.13 -20.79 16.05
N THR A 70 3.25 -20.75 17.37
CA THR A 70 2.33 -21.46 18.28
C THR A 70 2.13 -20.77 19.62
N ALA A 71 0.91 -20.84 20.15
CA ALA A 71 0.60 -20.47 21.53
C ALA A 71 0.70 -21.65 22.51
N SER A 72 0.82 -22.89 22.00
CA SER A 72 0.85 -24.10 22.84
C SER A 72 2.27 -24.38 23.30
N GLU A 73 2.45 -24.41 24.61
CA GLU A 73 3.71 -24.82 25.24
C GLU A 73 4.04 -26.29 24.95
N GLU A 74 3.03 -27.14 24.79
CA GLU A 74 3.19 -28.53 24.41
C GLU A 74 3.67 -28.69 22.97
N GLU A 75 3.09 -27.93 22.03
CA GLU A 75 3.53 -27.93 20.62
C GLU A 75 4.95 -27.38 20.51
N ARG A 76 5.24 -26.28 21.22
CA ARG A 76 6.60 -25.72 21.33
C ARG A 76 7.60 -26.75 21.84
N SER A 77 7.30 -27.41 22.97
CA SER A 77 8.18 -28.43 23.55
C SER A 77 8.39 -29.61 22.60
N SER A 78 7.34 -30.02 21.89
CA SER A 78 7.40 -31.12 20.92
C SER A 78 8.21 -30.77 19.68
N ALA A 79 8.12 -29.54 19.19
CA ALA A 79 8.89 -29.05 18.04
C ALA A 79 10.38 -28.90 18.39
N ILE A 80 10.70 -28.41 19.59
CA ILE A 80 12.08 -28.37 20.12
C ILE A 80 12.66 -29.79 20.19
N ALA A 81 11.89 -30.77 20.69
CA ALA A 81 12.32 -32.17 20.72
C ALA A 81 12.55 -32.76 19.31
N GLN A 82 11.91 -32.19 18.28
CA GLN A 82 12.09 -32.53 16.87
C GLN A 82 13.21 -31.73 16.19
N GLY A 83 13.94 -30.89 16.93
CA GLY A 83 15.11 -30.15 16.45
C GLY A 83 14.83 -28.75 15.93
N TYR A 84 13.64 -28.18 16.16
CA TYR A 84 13.42 -26.76 15.93
C TYR A 84 14.22 -25.93 16.94
N ILE A 85 14.75 -24.82 16.46
CA ILE A 85 15.38 -23.79 17.27
C ILE A 85 14.29 -22.87 17.78
N ASP A 86 14.19 -22.72 19.09
CA ASP A 86 13.26 -21.78 19.69
C ASP A 86 13.82 -20.35 19.64
N GLU A 87 13.17 -19.48 18.89
CA GLU A 87 13.54 -18.07 18.73
C GLU A 87 12.87 -17.17 19.78
N GLY A 88 12.02 -17.74 20.64
CA GLY A 88 11.31 -17.05 21.70
C GLY A 88 9.96 -16.50 21.27
N ILE A 89 9.50 -15.46 21.96
CA ILE A 89 8.19 -14.84 21.75
C ILE A 89 8.27 -13.90 20.55
N ALA A 90 7.48 -14.16 19.51
CA ALA A 90 7.37 -13.27 18.35
C ALA A 90 6.41 -12.10 18.60
N PHE A 91 5.28 -12.38 19.27
CA PHE A 91 4.25 -11.42 19.67
C PHE A 91 3.24 -12.11 20.60
N THR A 92 2.17 -11.42 21.02
CA THR A 92 1.04 -12.02 21.74
C THR A 92 -0.25 -11.98 20.92
N ALA A 93 -1.13 -12.97 21.08
CA ALA A 93 -2.43 -13.02 20.41
C ALA A 93 -3.49 -13.71 21.28
N TYR A 94 -4.76 -13.62 20.92
CA TYR A 94 -5.83 -14.28 21.68
C TYR A 94 -5.85 -15.77 21.34
N THR A 95 -6.02 -16.62 22.34
CA THR A 95 -6.10 -18.09 22.16
C THR A 95 -7.51 -18.64 22.36
N THR A 96 -8.46 -17.77 22.68
CA THR A 96 -9.87 -18.11 22.86
C THR A 96 -10.73 -17.22 21.95
N PRO A 97 -11.71 -17.79 21.24
CA PRO A 97 -12.61 -17.00 20.39
C PRO A 97 -13.46 -16.06 21.24
N SER A 98 -13.67 -14.84 20.74
CA SER A 98 -14.49 -13.81 21.38
C SER A 98 -15.11 -12.92 20.29
N PRO A 99 -16.28 -12.26 20.52
CA PRO A 99 -16.82 -11.29 19.57
C PRO A 99 -15.79 -10.22 19.20
N GLY A 100 -15.68 -9.92 17.90
CA GLY A 100 -14.71 -8.98 17.37
C GLY A 100 -13.30 -9.56 17.16
N LEU A 101 -13.14 -10.88 17.23
CA LEU A 101 -11.92 -11.58 16.82
C LEU A 101 -12.16 -12.47 15.59
N GLU A 102 -11.19 -12.49 14.69
CA GLU A 102 -11.08 -13.37 13.54
C GLU A 102 -10.19 -14.58 13.86
N GLU A 103 -10.45 -15.70 13.18
CA GLU A 103 -9.60 -16.89 13.21
C GLU A 103 -8.35 -16.67 12.37
N VAL A 104 -7.16 -16.98 12.92
CA VAL A 104 -5.92 -17.04 12.14
C VAL A 104 -5.68 -18.50 11.74
N TYR A 105 -5.89 -18.79 10.46
CA TYR A 105 -5.68 -20.09 9.85
C TYR A 105 -4.19 -20.39 9.66
N ARG A 106 -3.77 -21.60 10.02
CA ARG A 106 -2.43 -22.13 9.75
C ARG A 106 -2.49 -23.15 8.63
N LEU A 107 -1.60 -23.00 7.65
CA LEU A 107 -1.45 -23.95 6.55
C LEU A 107 0.00 -24.37 6.40
N PHE A 108 0.24 -25.65 6.14
CA PHE A 108 1.58 -26.19 5.94
C PHE A 108 1.85 -26.47 4.46
N SER A 109 3.00 -26.02 3.98
CA SER A 109 3.44 -26.25 2.60
C SER A 109 3.60 -27.75 2.34
N PRO A 110 3.19 -28.25 1.15
CA PRO A 110 3.38 -29.65 0.79
C PRO A 110 4.86 -30.05 0.67
N LEU A 111 5.76 -29.07 0.52
CA LEU A 111 7.21 -29.29 0.49
C LEU A 111 7.85 -29.32 1.89
N GLY A 112 7.09 -28.96 2.92
CA GLY A 112 7.54 -28.92 4.32
C GLY A 112 8.51 -27.79 4.65
N THR A 113 8.56 -26.75 3.81
CA THR A 113 9.53 -25.65 3.88
C THR A 113 8.94 -24.34 4.39
N ASP A 114 7.64 -24.30 4.64
CA ASP A 114 6.91 -23.08 4.96
C ASP A 114 5.56 -23.38 5.65
N ARG A 115 5.16 -22.51 6.58
CA ARG A 115 3.83 -22.47 7.17
C ARG A 115 3.24 -21.09 6.96
N LEU A 116 2.06 -20.99 6.37
CA LEU A 116 1.34 -19.74 6.15
C LEU A 116 0.32 -19.48 7.28
N TYR A 117 0.22 -18.22 7.68
CA TYR A 117 -0.76 -17.71 8.65
C TYR A 117 -1.60 -16.58 8.05
N THR A 118 -2.93 -16.70 8.09
CA THR A 118 -3.85 -15.72 7.49
C THR A 118 -5.22 -15.70 8.17
N THR A 119 -5.88 -14.54 8.26
CA THR A 119 -7.32 -14.45 8.60
C THR A 119 -8.23 -14.56 7.39
N SER A 120 -7.68 -14.46 6.17
CA SER A 120 -8.47 -14.50 4.95
C SER A 120 -8.86 -15.93 4.58
N GLU A 121 -10.15 -16.22 4.67
CA GLU A 121 -10.70 -17.51 4.23
C GLU A 121 -10.46 -17.75 2.73
N GLN A 122 -10.49 -16.69 1.92
CA GLN A 122 -10.20 -16.77 0.49
C GLN A 122 -8.73 -17.11 0.21
N GLU A 123 -7.80 -16.53 0.97
CA GLU A 123 -6.37 -16.87 0.87
C GLU A 123 -6.14 -18.32 1.30
N ARG A 124 -6.74 -18.77 2.41
CA ARG A 124 -6.70 -20.19 2.83
C ARG A 124 -7.13 -21.11 1.69
N PHE A 125 -8.32 -20.90 1.12
CA PHE A 125 -8.83 -21.74 0.03
C PHE A 125 -7.95 -21.73 -1.22
N ARG A 126 -7.33 -20.58 -1.55
CA ARG A 126 -6.39 -20.48 -2.67
C ARG A 126 -5.16 -21.36 -2.44
N TRP A 127 -4.59 -21.35 -1.24
CA TRP A 127 -3.40 -22.15 -0.91
C TRP A 127 -3.70 -23.63 -0.76
N GLU A 128 -4.87 -24.00 -0.20
CA GLU A 128 -5.33 -25.40 -0.18
C GLU A 128 -5.45 -25.97 -1.60
N LYS A 129 -5.94 -25.18 -2.56
CA LYS A 129 -6.00 -25.56 -3.98
C LYS A 129 -4.61 -25.75 -4.61
N LEU A 130 -3.59 -25.07 -4.07
CA LEU A 130 -2.19 -25.23 -4.45
C LEU A 130 -1.48 -26.37 -3.68
N GLY A 131 -2.21 -27.11 -2.84
CA GLY A 131 -1.71 -28.31 -2.15
C GLY A 131 -1.24 -28.08 -0.71
N TYR A 132 -1.34 -26.86 -0.18
CA TYR A 132 -1.08 -26.62 1.24
C TYR A 132 -2.09 -27.38 2.11
N GLN A 133 -1.61 -27.95 3.21
CA GLN A 133 -2.44 -28.67 4.17
C GLN A 133 -2.95 -27.70 5.24
N PHE A 134 -4.27 -27.56 5.36
CA PHE A 134 -4.86 -26.79 6.44
C PHE A 134 -4.65 -27.50 7.79
N GLU A 135 -3.97 -26.85 8.72
CA GLU A 135 -3.65 -27.38 10.06
C GLU A 135 -4.62 -26.90 11.15
N GLY A 136 -5.59 -26.04 10.80
CA GLY A 136 -6.58 -25.51 11.73
C GLY A 136 -6.37 -24.03 12.10
N VAL A 137 -7.04 -23.59 13.16
CA VAL A 137 -6.90 -22.25 13.73
C VAL A 137 -5.73 -22.26 14.71
N ALA A 138 -4.72 -21.43 14.48
CA ALA A 138 -3.55 -21.33 15.36
C ALA A 138 -3.81 -20.42 16.57
N PHE A 139 -4.50 -19.31 16.35
CA PHE A 139 -4.88 -18.30 17.35
C PHE A 139 -5.93 -17.37 16.74
N TYR A 140 -6.33 -16.35 17.49
CA TYR A 140 -7.33 -15.36 17.12
C TYR A 140 -6.73 -13.95 17.16
N ALA A 141 -7.12 -13.12 16.21
CA ALA A 141 -6.69 -11.73 16.08
C ALA A 141 -7.90 -10.79 16.08
N PRO A 142 -7.79 -9.52 16.50
CA PRO A 142 -8.87 -8.56 16.35
C PRO A 142 -9.36 -8.48 14.91
N SER A 143 -10.68 -8.51 14.73
CA SER A 143 -11.31 -8.21 13.45
C SER A 143 -10.93 -6.79 13.06
N PHE A 144 -10.47 -6.61 11.83
CA PHE A 144 -10.45 -5.26 11.27
C PHE A 144 -11.91 -4.85 11.07
N PRO A 145 -12.35 -3.68 11.57
CA PRO A 145 -13.76 -3.33 11.60
C PRO A 145 -14.37 -3.42 10.19
N SER A 146 -15.34 -4.33 10.04
CA SER A 146 -16.03 -4.63 8.78
C SER A 146 -17.03 -3.56 8.34
N ASP A 147 -17.03 -2.39 8.99
CA ASP A 147 -17.78 -1.18 8.62
C ASP A 147 -16.80 -0.07 8.23
N SER A 148 -15.91 -0.40 7.29
CA SER A 148 -14.98 0.50 6.60
C SER A 148 -14.11 -0.33 5.66
N THR A 149 -13.84 0.17 4.47
CA THR A 149 -13.12 -0.42 3.33
C THR A 149 -11.64 -0.74 3.56
N ILE A 150 -11.20 -1.02 4.80
CA ILE A 150 -9.79 -1.21 5.14
C ILE A 150 -9.56 -2.68 5.53
N THR A 151 -9.15 -3.49 4.55
CA THR A 151 -8.16 -4.53 4.86
C THR A 151 -6.84 -3.80 5.06
N PRO A 152 -6.14 -3.93 6.19
CA PRO A 152 -4.85 -3.28 6.36
C PRO A 152 -3.82 -4.06 5.54
N VAL A 153 -3.73 -3.68 4.27
CA VAL A 153 -2.49 -3.78 3.51
C VAL A 153 -1.57 -2.75 4.14
N VAL A 154 -0.96 -3.07 5.28
CA VAL A 154 0.16 -2.25 5.76
C VAL A 154 1.27 -2.48 4.76
N ASP A 155 1.44 -1.55 3.82
CA ASP A 155 2.62 -1.46 2.96
C ASP A 155 3.87 -1.21 3.85
N TYR A 156 5.05 -1.67 3.44
CA TYR A 156 6.33 -1.27 4.05
C TYR A 156 6.46 0.26 4.12
N GLN A 157 5.90 0.98 3.14
CA GLN A 157 5.80 2.45 3.21
C GLN A 157 4.84 2.90 4.31
N GLN A 158 3.68 2.26 4.50
CA GLN A 158 2.74 2.57 5.60
C GLN A 158 3.34 2.25 6.98
N PHE A 159 4.22 1.25 7.07
CA PHE A 159 4.97 0.92 8.27
C PHE A 159 6.05 1.96 8.63
N LEU A 160 6.74 2.57 7.64
CA LEU A 160 7.58 3.74 7.88
C LEU A 160 6.76 4.95 8.38
N ARG A 161 5.48 5.07 7.99
CA ARG A 161 4.54 6.11 8.49
C ARG A 161 4.24 6.01 10.00
N TYR A 162 4.41 4.84 10.64
CA TYR A 162 4.17 4.64 12.08
C TYR A 162 5.42 4.81 12.96
N GLN A 163 6.61 5.00 12.38
CA GLN A 163 7.89 5.05 13.13
C GLN A 163 8.19 6.37 13.86
N ASN A 164 7.22 7.25 14.16
CA ASN A 164 7.50 8.48 14.91
C ASN A 164 6.92 8.51 16.34
N PRO A 165 7.45 7.70 17.28
CA PRO A 165 7.09 7.78 18.70
C PRO A 165 7.59 9.06 19.40
N ALA A 166 8.21 9.99 18.67
CA ALA A 166 8.55 11.34 19.13
C ALA A 166 7.66 12.44 18.52
N ALA A 167 6.57 12.09 17.81
CA ALA A 167 5.57 13.02 17.33
C ALA A 167 4.70 13.58 18.48
N SER A 168 5.33 14.30 19.41
CA SER A 168 4.65 15.38 20.12
C SER A 168 4.68 16.64 19.25
N THR A 169 4.05 16.57 18.07
CA THR A 169 3.66 17.65 17.10
C THR A 169 4.76 18.62 16.62
N PRO A 170 4.82 18.89 15.30
CA PRO A 170 3.80 19.69 14.63
C PRO A 170 2.97 18.80 13.71
N SER A 171 1.64 18.89 13.87
CA SER A 171 0.60 18.36 12.98
C SER A 171 1.09 17.58 11.75
N ASP A 172 1.03 16.24 11.75
CA ASP A 172 1.22 15.39 10.55
C ASP A 172 0.17 15.63 9.45
N THR A 173 -0.61 16.71 9.58
CA THR A 173 -1.60 17.17 8.61
C THR A 173 -1.38 18.65 8.29
N ILE A 174 -1.51 19.02 7.02
CA ILE A 174 -1.65 20.42 6.60
C ILE A 174 -3.00 20.53 5.89
N ASN A 175 -3.90 21.33 6.43
CA ASN A 175 -5.26 21.52 5.94
C ASN A 175 -5.95 20.20 5.54
N GLY A 176 -5.93 19.23 6.46
CA GLY A 176 -6.60 17.94 6.27
C GLY A 176 -5.89 16.96 5.34
N LEU A 177 -4.77 17.34 4.71
CA LEU A 177 -3.90 16.40 3.99
C LEU A 177 -2.91 15.77 4.96
N PRO A 178 -2.94 14.44 5.14
CA PRO A 178 -1.98 13.78 6.01
C PRO A 178 -0.66 13.57 5.25
N LEU A 179 0.40 14.23 5.72
CA LEU A 179 1.67 14.36 4.98
C LEU A 179 2.38 13.02 4.80
N ALA A 180 2.22 12.11 5.76
CA ALA A 180 2.80 10.77 5.71
C ALA A 180 2.27 9.95 4.52
N GLN A 181 1.03 10.18 4.11
CA GLN A 181 0.38 9.50 2.98
C GLN A 181 0.82 10.09 1.63
N LEU A 182 1.21 11.36 1.62
CA LEU A 182 1.76 12.02 0.45
C LEU A 182 3.23 11.65 0.20
N PHE A 183 3.96 11.21 1.23
CA PHE A 183 5.40 11.06 1.20
C PHE A 183 5.89 9.66 0.78
N ASP A 184 6.88 9.61 -0.11
CA ASP A 184 7.61 8.42 -0.53
C ASP A 184 9.10 8.62 -0.24
N GLU A 185 9.61 7.88 0.73
CA GLU A 185 11.00 7.97 1.20
C GLU A 185 12.02 7.66 0.09
N ASN A 186 11.77 6.63 -0.72
CA ASN A 186 12.70 6.22 -1.77
C ASN A 186 12.73 7.25 -2.90
N TYR A 187 11.55 7.72 -3.30
CA TYR A 187 11.44 8.81 -4.26
C TYR A 187 12.19 10.04 -3.73
N TYR A 188 11.85 10.50 -2.53
CA TYR A 188 12.42 11.71 -1.94
C TYR A 188 13.94 11.67 -1.82
N LEU A 189 14.50 10.58 -1.29
CA LEU A 189 15.94 10.43 -1.14
C LEU A 189 16.67 10.22 -2.48
N SER A 190 16.01 9.63 -3.48
CA SER A 190 16.58 9.51 -4.83
C SER A 190 16.74 10.87 -5.51
N GLN A 191 15.83 11.81 -5.22
CA GLN A 191 15.85 13.15 -5.80
C GLN A 191 16.84 14.09 -5.07
N ILE A 192 17.21 13.78 -3.83
CA ILE A 192 17.92 14.71 -2.94
C ILE A 192 19.13 14.02 -2.28
N PRO A 193 20.27 13.88 -3.02
CA PRO A 193 21.42 13.09 -2.56
C PRO A 193 22.09 13.58 -1.28
N ASP A 194 22.01 14.88 -0.98
CA ASP A 194 22.50 15.48 0.26
C ASP A 194 21.66 15.04 1.47
N VAL A 195 20.33 15.05 1.34
CA VAL A 195 19.43 14.52 2.39
C VAL A 195 19.63 13.01 2.54
N ALA A 196 19.78 12.26 1.46
CA ALA A 196 20.10 10.83 1.53
C ALA A 196 21.44 10.55 2.24
N SER A 197 22.40 11.46 2.14
CA SER A 197 23.66 11.37 2.87
C SER A 197 23.50 11.73 4.35
N ALA A 198 22.72 12.77 4.65
CA ALA A 198 22.40 13.18 6.03
C ALA A 198 21.64 12.09 6.80
N VAL A 199 20.68 11.40 6.14
CA VAL A 199 20.00 10.23 6.72
C VAL A 199 20.98 9.09 7.00
N ARG A 200 21.86 8.76 6.03
CA ARG A 200 22.88 7.70 6.23
C ARG A 200 23.88 8.00 7.34
N ASN A 201 24.17 9.28 7.58
CA ASN A 201 25.06 9.73 8.65
C ASN A 201 24.36 9.84 10.01
N GLY A 202 23.03 9.69 10.06
CA GLY A 202 22.23 9.81 11.26
C GLY A 202 21.90 11.25 11.68
N ASP A 203 22.14 12.24 10.80
CA ASP A 203 21.76 13.64 11.04
C ASP A 203 20.23 13.82 10.98
N PHE A 204 19.56 12.96 10.20
CA PHE A 204 18.12 12.77 10.18
C PHE A 204 17.79 11.29 10.40
N LEU A 205 16.70 11.02 11.13
CA LEU A 205 16.13 9.69 11.33
C LEU A 205 15.58 9.11 10.02
N SER A 206 15.04 9.97 9.15
CA SER A 206 14.50 9.61 7.84
C SER A 206 14.39 10.83 6.92
N GLY A 207 14.22 10.59 5.63
CA GLY A 207 13.81 11.59 4.64
C GLY A 207 12.47 12.22 5.00
N TYR A 208 11.52 11.46 5.57
CA TYR A 208 10.27 12.03 6.09
C TYR A 208 10.50 13.06 7.19
N GLN A 209 11.42 12.79 8.13
CA GLN A 209 11.77 13.76 9.17
C GLN A 209 12.33 15.05 8.54
N HIS A 210 13.21 14.92 7.55
CA HIS A 210 13.68 16.08 6.79
C HIS A 210 12.51 16.80 6.08
N PHE A 211 11.59 16.05 5.47
CA PHE A 211 10.47 16.61 4.73
C PHE A 211 9.53 17.45 5.59
N ILE A 212 9.08 16.92 6.72
CA ILE A 212 8.17 17.65 7.63
C ILE A 212 8.86 18.83 8.32
N THR A 213 10.19 18.76 8.50
CA THR A 213 10.96 19.83 9.13
C THR A 213 11.30 20.96 8.14
N PHE A 214 11.64 20.61 6.90
CA PHE A 214 12.19 21.53 5.90
C PHE A 214 11.55 21.34 4.53
N GLY A 215 11.49 20.10 4.04
CA GLY A 215 11.20 19.80 2.64
C GLY A 215 9.89 20.37 2.09
N TRP A 216 8.79 20.33 2.85
CA TRP A 216 7.51 20.85 2.36
C TRP A 216 7.56 22.37 2.10
N ASN A 217 8.25 23.09 2.98
CA ASN A 217 8.42 24.55 2.88
C ASN A 217 9.49 24.94 1.85
N GLU A 218 10.42 24.03 1.55
CA GLU A 218 11.43 24.19 0.50
C GLU A 218 10.93 23.84 -0.92
N GLY A 219 9.71 23.32 -1.05
CA GLY A 219 9.17 22.88 -2.36
C GLY A 219 9.79 21.58 -2.86
N ARG A 220 10.21 20.69 -1.94
CA ARG A 220 10.76 19.38 -2.30
C ARG A 220 9.62 18.41 -2.60
N ASN A 221 9.65 17.79 -3.79
CA ASN A 221 8.64 16.82 -4.20
C ASN A 221 8.63 15.61 -3.25
N PRO A 222 7.57 15.41 -2.44
CA PRO A 222 7.51 14.34 -1.43
C PRO A 222 7.28 12.97 -2.04
N SER A 223 6.65 12.93 -3.20
CA SER A 223 6.38 11.76 -4.02
C SER A 223 6.06 12.24 -5.43
N ILE A 224 5.79 11.29 -6.31
CA ILE A 224 5.43 11.59 -7.68
C ILE A 224 4.06 12.26 -7.85
N LEU A 225 3.24 12.26 -6.79
CA LEU A 225 1.91 12.87 -6.82
C LEU A 225 1.95 14.40 -6.82
N PHE A 226 3.10 15.01 -6.50
CA PHE A 226 3.31 16.45 -6.57
C PHE A 226 4.60 16.78 -7.32
N ASP A 227 4.53 17.77 -8.21
CA ASP A 227 5.69 18.31 -8.92
C ASP A 227 5.71 19.84 -8.80
N GLU A 228 6.69 20.36 -8.05
CA GLU A 228 6.91 21.78 -7.83
C GLU A 228 7.09 22.59 -9.13
N ASN A 229 7.83 22.06 -10.10
CA ASN A 229 8.11 22.76 -11.35
C ASN A 229 6.86 22.80 -12.23
N TYR A 230 6.16 21.67 -12.34
CA TYR A 230 4.88 21.60 -13.01
C TYR A 230 3.89 22.59 -12.38
N TYR A 231 3.74 22.54 -11.05
CA TYR A 231 2.75 23.33 -10.34
C TYR A 231 2.98 24.84 -10.52
N ARG A 232 4.22 25.31 -10.36
CA ARG A 232 4.58 26.73 -10.56
C ARG A 232 4.41 27.19 -12.00
N SER A 233 4.80 26.37 -12.97
CA SER A 233 4.65 26.71 -14.39
C SER A 233 3.19 26.73 -14.82
N ARG A 234 2.36 25.85 -14.25
CA ARG A 234 0.92 25.74 -14.54
C ARG A 234 0.11 26.87 -13.91
N TYR A 235 0.49 27.31 -12.72
CA TYR A 235 -0.24 28.28 -11.90
C TYR A 235 0.59 29.55 -11.67
N SER A 236 0.56 30.46 -12.64
CA SER A 236 1.36 31.70 -12.63
C SER A 236 1.12 32.60 -11.41
N ASP A 237 -0.08 32.56 -10.81
CA ASP A 237 -0.41 33.29 -9.59
C ASP A 237 0.37 32.77 -8.37
N VAL A 238 0.59 31.45 -8.31
CA VAL A 238 1.44 30.81 -7.28
C VAL A 238 2.89 31.20 -7.49
N ASP A 239 3.40 31.16 -8.73
CA ASP A 239 4.78 31.56 -9.01
C ASP A 239 5.05 33.04 -8.65
N LEU A 240 4.09 33.93 -8.95
CA LEU A 240 4.13 35.32 -8.52
C LEU A 240 4.09 35.47 -7.00
N ALA A 241 3.30 34.67 -6.29
CA ALA A 241 3.21 34.70 -4.84
C ALA A 241 4.52 34.21 -4.18
N ILE A 242 5.21 33.24 -4.78
CA ILE A 242 6.56 32.80 -4.37
C ILE A 242 7.57 33.93 -4.63
N ALA A 243 7.57 34.53 -5.82
CA ALA A 243 8.48 35.62 -6.17
C ALA A 243 8.33 36.85 -5.23
N ASN A 244 7.13 37.07 -4.70
CA ASN A 244 6.84 38.13 -3.73
C ASN A 244 7.04 37.70 -2.26
N ASN A 245 7.50 36.47 -1.99
CA ASN A 245 7.67 35.89 -0.65
C ASN A 245 6.37 35.83 0.18
N THR A 246 5.21 35.74 -0.47
CA THR A 246 3.91 35.56 0.22
C THR A 246 3.67 34.10 0.60
N ILE A 247 4.21 33.19 -0.21
CA ILE A 247 4.26 31.74 0.04
C ILE A 247 5.69 31.25 -0.20
N SER A 248 6.07 30.17 0.46
CA SER A 248 7.43 29.63 0.43
C SER A 248 7.72 28.75 -0.78
N SER A 249 6.73 27.99 -1.25
CA SER A 249 6.85 27.08 -2.38
C SER A 249 5.48 26.79 -3.02
N GLY A 250 5.49 26.18 -4.20
CA GLY A 250 4.29 25.65 -4.84
C GLY A 250 3.66 24.53 -4.02
N LEU A 251 4.48 23.66 -3.42
CA LEU A 251 4.03 22.62 -2.51
C LEU A 251 3.34 23.20 -1.28
N ALA A 252 3.91 24.25 -0.66
CA ALA A 252 3.27 24.93 0.46
C ALA A 252 1.92 25.52 0.06
N HIS A 253 1.81 26.11 -1.14
CA HIS A 253 0.52 26.56 -1.66
C HIS A 253 -0.45 25.40 -1.86
N PHE A 254 -0.01 24.31 -2.49
CA PHE A 254 -0.87 23.18 -2.77
C PHE A 254 -1.42 22.54 -1.50
N LEU A 255 -0.54 22.30 -0.52
CA LEU A 255 -0.91 21.73 0.77
C LEU A 255 -1.87 22.61 1.56
N ASN A 256 -1.73 23.93 1.48
CA ASN A 256 -2.58 24.84 2.22
C ASN A 256 -3.88 25.22 1.49
N PHE A 257 -3.87 25.27 0.17
CA PHE A 257 -4.96 25.85 -0.62
C PHE A 257 -5.26 25.05 -1.88
N GLY A 258 -4.22 24.73 -2.65
CA GLY A 258 -4.38 24.21 -4.01
C GLY A 258 -5.22 22.94 -4.12
N HIS A 259 -5.13 22.04 -3.14
CA HIS A 259 -5.94 20.83 -3.15
C HIS A 259 -7.46 21.14 -3.07
N GLN A 260 -7.87 22.13 -2.27
CA GLN A 260 -9.27 22.56 -2.16
C GLN A 260 -9.72 23.43 -3.33
N GLU A 261 -8.79 24.14 -3.96
CA GLU A 261 -9.01 24.94 -5.17
C GLU A 261 -9.13 24.08 -6.45
N GLN A 262 -9.19 22.75 -6.32
CA GLN A 262 -9.23 21.80 -7.44
C GLN A 262 -8.04 21.93 -8.41
N ARG A 263 -6.87 22.38 -7.92
CA ARG A 263 -5.65 22.47 -8.73
C ARG A 263 -4.93 21.13 -8.82
N ASN A 264 -4.44 20.78 -9.99
CA ASN A 264 -3.71 19.53 -10.23
C ASN A 264 -2.28 19.65 -9.69
N PRO A 265 -1.84 18.78 -8.77
CA PRO A 265 -0.53 18.87 -8.13
C PRO A 265 0.65 18.44 -9.01
N SER A 266 0.38 17.62 -10.02
CA SER A 266 1.36 17.07 -10.96
C SER A 266 0.67 16.71 -12.26
N GLU A 267 1.43 16.29 -13.27
CA GLU A 267 0.86 15.63 -14.46
C GLU A 267 0.24 14.27 -14.12
N ALA A 268 0.64 13.65 -13.00
CA ALA A 268 0.21 12.32 -12.61
C ALA A 268 -1.09 12.30 -11.77
N PHE A 269 -1.70 13.45 -11.52
CA PHE A 269 -2.95 13.54 -10.78
C PHE A 269 -3.85 14.66 -11.30
N SER A 270 -5.05 14.27 -11.77
CA SER A 270 -6.08 15.22 -12.20
C SER A 270 -7.25 15.18 -11.23
N GLN A 271 -7.45 16.26 -10.46
CA GLN A 271 -8.54 16.33 -9.49
C GLN A 271 -9.90 16.23 -10.17
N SER A 272 -10.06 16.89 -11.32
CA SER A 272 -11.32 16.85 -12.07
C SER A 272 -11.61 15.46 -12.59
N ASP A 273 -10.63 14.80 -13.19
CA ASP A 273 -10.85 13.47 -13.78
C ASP A 273 -11.07 12.43 -12.69
N TYR A 274 -10.36 12.56 -11.56
CA TYR A 274 -10.60 11.72 -10.40
C TYR A 274 -12.05 11.87 -9.89
N LEU A 275 -12.59 13.09 -9.79
CA LEU A 275 -13.98 13.28 -9.34
C LEU A 275 -15.01 12.82 -10.38
N THR A 276 -14.75 13.04 -11.67
CA THR A 276 -15.64 12.58 -12.75
C THR A 276 -15.79 11.07 -12.75
N ASN A 277 -14.71 10.34 -12.48
CA ASN A 277 -14.70 8.87 -12.49
C ASN A 277 -14.97 8.24 -11.12
N ASN A 278 -15.16 9.03 -10.07
CA ASN A 278 -15.49 8.55 -8.74
C ASN A 278 -16.69 9.35 -8.19
N PRO A 279 -17.91 9.07 -8.66
CA PRO A 279 -19.10 9.88 -8.33
C PRO A 279 -19.42 9.93 -6.83
N ASP A 280 -19.07 8.88 -6.09
CA ASP A 280 -19.18 8.81 -4.63
C ASP A 280 -18.22 9.80 -3.95
N VAL A 281 -16.98 9.91 -4.43
CA VAL A 281 -16.00 10.89 -3.96
C VAL A 281 -16.46 12.30 -4.34
N ALA A 282 -16.97 12.50 -5.55
CA ALA A 282 -17.54 13.78 -5.96
C ALA A 282 -18.70 14.21 -5.05
N ALA A 283 -19.60 13.30 -4.69
CA ALA A 283 -20.68 13.57 -3.75
C ALA A 283 -20.15 13.94 -2.35
N ALA A 284 -19.13 13.23 -1.86
CA ALA A 284 -18.50 13.50 -0.58
C ALA A 284 -17.71 14.83 -0.54
N VAL A 285 -17.10 15.25 -1.65
CA VAL A 285 -16.50 16.59 -1.76
C VAL A 285 -17.58 17.67 -1.81
N ASN A 286 -18.64 17.46 -2.59
CA ASN A 286 -19.74 18.44 -2.71
C ASN A 286 -20.52 18.64 -1.41
N ASN A 287 -20.63 17.61 -0.58
CA ASN A 287 -21.31 17.70 0.72
C ASN A 287 -20.37 18.12 1.87
N GLY A 288 -19.08 18.33 1.59
CA GLY A 288 -18.07 18.79 2.55
C GLY A 288 -17.51 17.72 3.48
N SER A 289 -17.83 16.43 3.28
CA SER A 289 -17.25 15.33 4.04
C SER A 289 -15.78 15.07 3.66
N LEU A 290 -15.39 15.42 2.43
CA LEU A 290 -14.02 15.44 1.94
C LEU A 290 -13.67 16.83 1.44
N GLN A 291 -12.42 17.23 1.62
CA GLN A 291 -11.95 18.57 1.23
C GLN A 291 -11.50 18.63 -0.24
N SER A 292 -11.10 17.50 -0.82
CA SER A 292 -10.61 17.44 -2.20
C SER A 292 -10.53 16.01 -2.72
N ALA A 293 -10.47 15.86 -4.05
CA ALA A 293 -10.17 14.60 -4.72
C ALA A 293 -8.81 14.05 -4.27
N PHE A 294 -7.82 14.93 -4.17
CA PHE A 294 -6.46 14.57 -3.77
C PHE A 294 -6.41 14.00 -2.36
N GLN A 295 -7.13 14.62 -1.41
CA GLN A 295 -7.24 14.11 -0.04
C GLN A 295 -7.82 12.69 -0.03
N HIS A 296 -8.89 12.45 -0.80
CA HIS A 296 -9.45 11.10 -0.92
C HIS A 296 -8.41 10.13 -1.44
N TYR A 297 -7.73 10.47 -2.54
CA TYR A 297 -6.79 9.56 -3.17
C TYR A 297 -5.66 9.13 -2.25
N ILE A 298 -4.98 10.08 -1.60
CA ILE A 298 -3.85 9.75 -0.72
C ILE A 298 -4.28 9.07 0.58
N THR A 299 -5.54 9.26 1.02
CA THR A 299 -6.03 8.67 2.27
C THR A 299 -6.67 7.29 2.06
N PHE A 300 -7.32 7.08 0.91
CA PHE A 300 -8.14 5.91 0.63
C PHE A 300 -7.96 5.41 -0.82
N GLY A 301 -8.00 6.30 -1.80
CA GLY A 301 -8.12 5.92 -3.21
C GLY A 301 -7.00 5.01 -3.72
N ALA A 302 -5.75 5.24 -3.30
CA ALA A 302 -4.65 4.36 -3.66
C ALA A 302 -4.84 2.92 -3.13
N ASP A 303 -5.29 2.78 -1.88
CA ASP A 303 -5.53 1.49 -1.22
C ASP A 303 -6.79 0.79 -1.78
N GLU A 304 -7.77 1.57 -2.21
CA GLU A 304 -8.98 1.09 -2.91
C GLU A 304 -8.71 0.71 -4.38
N GLY A 305 -7.48 0.90 -4.88
CA GLY A 305 -7.11 0.63 -6.27
C GLY A 305 -7.72 1.62 -7.27
N ARG A 306 -8.21 2.77 -6.80
CA ARG A 306 -8.62 3.88 -7.65
C ARG A 306 -7.39 4.51 -8.26
N LEU A 307 -7.48 4.92 -9.53
CA LEU A 307 -6.33 5.48 -10.22
C LEU A 307 -6.28 7.01 -10.04
N PRO A 308 -5.09 7.59 -9.82
CA PRO A 308 -4.90 9.02 -9.53
C PRO A 308 -5.16 9.93 -10.74
N ASP A 309 -4.99 9.37 -11.94
CA ASP A 309 -5.24 10.02 -13.20
C ASP A 309 -5.84 8.98 -14.15
N LEU A 310 -6.78 9.44 -14.98
CA LEU A 310 -7.47 8.63 -15.96
C LEU A 310 -7.41 9.28 -17.34
N PHE A 311 -6.33 10.00 -17.65
CA PHE A 311 -6.12 10.53 -19.00
C PHE A 311 -6.28 9.46 -20.09
N LEU A 312 -6.01 8.19 -19.76
CA LEU A 312 -6.13 7.05 -20.67
C LEU A 312 -7.46 6.30 -20.62
N TYR A 313 -8.37 6.66 -19.70
CA TYR A 313 -9.70 6.07 -19.59
C TYR A 313 -10.77 7.14 -19.77
N ASN A 314 -11.71 6.90 -20.69
CA ASN A 314 -12.83 7.81 -20.91
C ASN A 314 -14.14 7.04 -20.82
N GLU A 315 -14.93 7.29 -19.78
CA GLU A 315 -16.19 6.60 -19.52
C GLU A 315 -17.15 6.64 -20.73
N ALA A 316 -17.32 7.81 -21.36
CA ALA A 316 -18.24 7.96 -22.47
C ALA A 316 -17.78 7.15 -23.70
N ASP A 317 -16.49 7.20 -24.02
CA ASP A 317 -15.87 6.43 -25.11
C ASP A 317 -15.95 4.93 -24.80
N TYR A 318 -15.67 4.55 -23.55
CA TYR A 318 -15.67 3.17 -23.08
C TYR A 318 -17.07 2.56 -23.15
N LEU A 319 -18.09 3.24 -22.63
CA LEU A 319 -19.47 2.75 -22.69
C LEU A 319 -20.04 2.76 -24.12
N GLN A 320 -19.62 3.70 -24.96
CA GLN A 320 -20.01 3.72 -26.37
C GLN A 320 -19.50 2.47 -27.10
N HIS A 321 -18.28 2.03 -26.81
CA HIS A 321 -17.67 0.86 -27.43
C HIS A 321 -18.00 -0.46 -26.74
N ASN A 322 -18.49 -0.42 -25.50
CA ASN A 322 -18.83 -1.59 -24.69
C ASN A 322 -20.31 -1.52 -24.22
N PRO A 323 -21.29 -1.67 -25.15
CA PRO A 323 -22.70 -1.55 -24.82
C PRO A 323 -23.19 -2.64 -23.85
N ASP A 324 -22.50 -3.77 -23.79
CA ASP A 324 -22.72 -4.81 -22.78
C ASP A 324 -22.46 -4.31 -21.36
N VAL A 325 -21.40 -3.52 -21.18
CA VAL A 325 -21.07 -2.88 -19.90
C VAL A 325 -22.09 -1.80 -19.56
N ALA A 326 -22.49 -0.97 -20.54
CA ALA A 326 -23.54 0.02 -20.34
C ALA A 326 -24.86 -0.60 -19.86
N ASN A 327 -25.22 -1.78 -20.40
CA ASN A 327 -26.41 -2.51 -19.95
C ASN A 327 -26.25 -3.12 -18.54
N ALA A 328 -25.03 -3.57 -18.19
CA ALA A 328 -24.72 -4.08 -16.87
C ALA A 328 -24.82 -2.98 -15.81
N ILE A 329 -24.37 -1.77 -16.12
CA ILE A 329 -24.54 -0.58 -15.27
C ILE A 329 -26.02 -0.23 -15.11
N ALA A 330 -26.77 -0.22 -16.21
CA ALA A 330 -28.21 0.04 -16.17
C ALA A 330 -29.00 -1.02 -15.37
N SER A 331 -28.38 -2.15 -15.04
CA SER A 331 -28.94 -3.24 -14.24
C SER A 331 -28.33 -3.31 -12.83
N ASP A 332 -27.62 -2.27 -12.39
CA ASP A 332 -26.94 -2.18 -11.09
C ASP A 332 -25.92 -3.31 -10.83
N VAL A 333 -25.34 -3.88 -11.89
CA VAL A 333 -24.27 -4.90 -11.79
C VAL A 333 -22.91 -4.25 -11.54
N PHE A 334 -22.69 -3.10 -12.15
CA PHE A 334 -21.52 -2.24 -11.93
C PHE A 334 -22.01 -0.82 -11.68
N ALA A 335 -21.32 -0.08 -10.83
CA ALA A 335 -21.58 1.33 -10.56
C ALA A 335 -21.32 2.18 -11.81
N ASP A 336 -20.26 1.86 -12.57
CA ASP A 336 -19.89 2.54 -13.80
C ASP A 336 -18.99 1.64 -14.70
N GLY A 337 -18.64 2.15 -15.88
CA GLY A 337 -17.80 1.46 -16.85
C GLY A 337 -16.37 1.32 -16.37
N TYR A 338 -15.94 2.26 -15.52
CA TYR A 338 -14.60 2.27 -14.97
C TYR A 338 -14.40 1.12 -13.99
N GLU A 339 -15.36 0.86 -13.10
CA GLU A 339 -15.39 -0.31 -12.22
C GLU A 339 -15.28 -1.59 -13.06
N HIS A 340 -16.08 -1.70 -14.12
CA HIS A 340 -15.99 -2.84 -15.03
C HIS A 340 -14.60 -2.92 -15.67
N PHE A 341 -14.05 -1.80 -16.15
CA PHE A 341 -12.76 -1.80 -16.83
C PHE A 341 -11.62 -2.26 -15.92
N VAL A 342 -11.56 -1.71 -14.70
CA VAL A 342 -10.58 -2.08 -13.68
C VAL A 342 -10.71 -3.54 -13.29
N ASN A 343 -11.94 -4.03 -13.08
CA ASN A 343 -12.16 -5.39 -12.58
C ASN A 343 -12.08 -6.46 -13.68
N PHE A 344 -12.53 -6.16 -14.89
CA PHE A 344 -12.70 -7.12 -15.99
C PHE A 344 -12.10 -6.64 -17.30
N GLY A 345 -12.36 -5.39 -17.69
CA GLY A 345 -12.03 -4.86 -19.01
C GLY A 345 -10.54 -4.99 -19.38
N GLN A 346 -9.63 -4.79 -18.43
CA GLN A 346 -8.19 -5.00 -18.64
C GLN A 346 -7.84 -6.44 -19.04
N THR A 347 -8.42 -7.45 -18.36
CA THR A 347 -8.20 -8.87 -18.70
C THR A 347 -8.95 -9.29 -19.96
N GLU A 348 -10.07 -8.63 -20.25
CA GLU A 348 -10.82 -8.79 -21.48
C GLU A 348 -10.18 -8.08 -22.68
N LYS A 349 -9.09 -7.32 -22.45
CA LYS A 349 -8.41 -6.49 -23.45
C LYS A 349 -9.33 -5.44 -24.08
N ARG A 350 -10.27 -4.91 -23.30
CA ARG A 350 -11.09 -3.77 -23.70
C ARG A 350 -10.20 -2.53 -23.78
N VAL A 351 -10.48 -1.67 -24.76
CA VAL A 351 -9.73 -0.43 -24.95
C VAL A 351 -10.32 0.63 -24.02
N PRO A 352 -9.52 1.23 -23.12
CA PRO A 352 -10.02 2.21 -22.13
C PRO A 352 -10.36 3.57 -22.75
N SER A 353 -9.67 3.94 -23.82
CA SER A 353 -9.95 5.12 -24.65
C SER A 353 -9.15 5.04 -25.94
N SER A 354 -9.45 5.94 -26.88
CA SER A 354 -8.60 6.17 -28.07
C SER A 354 -7.15 6.58 -27.79
N LEU A 355 -6.79 6.95 -26.55
CA LEU A 355 -5.47 7.45 -26.17
C LEU A 355 -4.50 6.37 -25.69
N TYR A 356 -4.96 5.13 -25.51
CA TYR A 356 -4.12 4.03 -25.07
C TYR A 356 -4.35 2.76 -25.89
N ASN A 357 -3.26 2.17 -26.38
CA ASN A 357 -3.30 0.89 -27.09
C ASN A 357 -2.37 -0.13 -26.41
N GLU A 358 -2.96 -1.10 -25.71
CA GLU A 358 -2.21 -2.12 -24.99
C GLU A 358 -1.30 -2.95 -25.89
N THR A 359 -1.74 -3.26 -27.11
CA THR A 359 -0.92 -4.05 -28.05
C THR A 359 0.33 -3.28 -28.45
N MET A 360 0.19 -1.97 -28.67
CA MET A 360 1.32 -1.10 -28.98
C MET A 360 2.24 -0.96 -27.76
N TYR A 361 1.68 -0.69 -26.58
CA TYR A 361 2.45 -0.52 -25.35
C TYR A 361 3.27 -1.76 -24.99
N LEU A 362 2.66 -2.96 -25.02
CA LEU A 362 3.36 -4.22 -24.78
C LEU A 362 4.37 -4.55 -25.90
N GLY A 363 4.08 -4.14 -27.14
CA GLY A 363 5.01 -4.28 -28.27
C GLY A 363 6.27 -3.42 -28.14
N LEU A 364 6.13 -2.23 -27.55
CA LEU A 364 7.25 -1.33 -27.26
C LEU A 364 8.02 -1.73 -25.99
N ASN A 365 7.36 -2.43 -25.06
CA ASN A 365 7.89 -2.74 -23.74
C ASN A 365 7.90 -4.27 -23.48
N SER A 366 8.88 -4.95 -24.07
CA SER A 366 8.96 -6.43 -24.02
C SER A 366 9.13 -7.01 -22.61
N ASP A 367 9.75 -6.27 -21.69
CA ASP A 367 9.85 -6.59 -20.27
C ASP A 367 8.47 -6.58 -19.60
N VAL A 368 7.65 -5.60 -19.92
CA VAL A 368 6.25 -5.49 -19.45
C VAL A 368 5.41 -6.60 -20.07
N ALA A 369 5.58 -6.89 -21.35
CA ALA A 369 4.88 -8.01 -22.00
C ALA A 369 5.16 -9.35 -21.31
N ASN A 370 6.41 -9.60 -20.92
CA ASN A 370 6.79 -10.79 -20.16
C ASN A 370 6.19 -10.79 -18.74
N ALA A 371 6.17 -9.63 -18.08
CA ALA A 371 5.57 -9.45 -16.76
C ALA A 371 4.04 -9.57 -16.77
N VAL A 372 3.38 -9.26 -17.88
CA VAL A 372 1.95 -9.54 -18.05
C VAL A 372 1.72 -11.02 -18.34
N ALA A 373 2.54 -11.62 -19.21
CA ALA A 373 2.41 -13.03 -19.59
C ALA A 373 2.64 -14.00 -18.41
N ASN A 374 3.49 -13.62 -17.46
CA ASN A 374 3.74 -14.42 -16.25
C ASN A 374 2.81 -14.07 -15.07
N GLY A 375 1.87 -13.13 -15.27
CA GLY A 375 0.89 -12.72 -14.26
C GLY A 375 1.41 -11.77 -13.18
N THR A 376 2.59 -11.16 -13.36
CA THR A 376 3.09 -10.10 -12.47
C THR A 376 2.23 -8.84 -12.57
N PHE A 377 1.80 -8.49 -13.79
CA PHE A 377 0.81 -7.43 -14.03
C PHE A 377 -0.43 -8.01 -14.72
N LYS A 378 -1.60 -7.52 -14.33
CA LYS A 378 -2.90 -7.85 -14.92
C LYS A 378 -2.96 -7.48 -16.40
N SER A 379 -2.33 -6.38 -16.77
CA SER A 379 -2.33 -5.81 -18.12
C SER A 379 -1.13 -4.88 -18.30
N GLY A 380 -0.81 -4.54 -19.54
CA GLY A 380 0.12 -3.45 -19.83
C GLY A 380 -0.41 -2.12 -19.29
N PHE A 381 -1.73 -1.94 -19.25
CA PHE A 381 -2.36 -0.72 -18.75
C PHE A 381 -2.07 -0.56 -17.26
N GLN A 382 -2.22 -1.63 -16.47
CA GLN A 382 -1.87 -1.64 -15.06
C GLN A 382 -0.38 -1.30 -14.85
N HIS A 383 0.51 -1.85 -15.68
CA HIS A 383 1.92 -1.49 -15.59
C HIS A 383 2.17 -0.01 -15.91
N TYR A 384 1.59 0.51 -16.99
CA TYR A 384 1.76 1.91 -17.37
C TYR A 384 1.29 2.87 -16.26
N GLU A 385 0.12 2.60 -15.71
CA GLU A 385 -0.48 3.40 -14.66
C GLU A 385 0.30 3.35 -13.34
N LEU A 386 0.83 2.19 -12.97
CA LEU A 386 1.58 2.06 -11.71
C LEU A 386 3.05 2.51 -11.84
N PHE A 387 3.66 2.30 -13.01
CA PHE A 387 5.11 2.44 -13.20
C PHE A 387 5.46 3.13 -14.52
N GLY A 388 4.88 2.72 -15.65
CA GLY A 388 5.36 3.12 -16.97
C GLY A 388 5.31 4.63 -17.28
N ARG A 389 4.31 5.36 -16.77
CA ARG A 389 4.25 6.83 -16.90
C ARG A 389 5.38 7.54 -16.15
N PHE A 390 5.91 6.90 -15.11
CA PHE A 390 7.02 7.39 -14.29
C PHE A 390 8.38 6.92 -14.80
N GLU A 391 8.39 5.95 -15.72
CA GLU A 391 9.56 5.45 -16.44
C GLU A 391 9.69 6.08 -17.84
N GLU A 392 8.92 7.13 -18.14
CA GLU A 392 8.88 7.82 -19.45
C GLU A 392 8.56 6.91 -20.64
N ARG A 393 7.80 5.82 -20.42
CA ARG A 393 7.46 4.87 -21.48
C ARG A 393 6.40 5.44 -22.42
N LEU A 394 6.56 5.22 -23.72
CA LEU A 394 5.61 5.66 -24.74
C LEU A 394 4.38 4.74 -24.80
N ILE A 395 3.20 5.33 -25.01
CA ILE A 395 1.88 4.69 -25.07
C ILE A 395 1.14 4.89 -26.39
#